data_AF-A0A919E7A3-F1
#
_entry.id   AF-A0A919E7A3-F1
#
_cell.length_a   1.000
_cell.length_b   1.000
_cell.length_c   1.000
_cell.angle_alpha   90.00
_cell.angle_beta   90.00
_cell.angle_gamma   90.00
#
_symmetry.space_group_name_H-M   'P 1'
#
loop_
_entity.id
_entity.type
_entity.pdbx_description
1 polymer ?
#
loop_
_entity_poly.entity_id
_entity_poly.type
_entity_poly.pdbx_seq_one_letter_code
_entity_poly.pdbx_strand_id
1 'polypeptide(L)'
;MIKALSTGEREACVTVSHLDGLVLARSGFNTSVNYRSAICMGRPELITDKDEVIRQFELFFNRLAPGRWDTLRPMADQELKATGMLKMDIVDFAVKERAGGPSDSVEADHDIWAGHIPITTEIGTEVTATDSKRADLNHEVMHYSF
;
A
#
# COMPACT_ATOMS: atom_id res chain seq x y z
N MET A 1 6.35 -17.70 3.13
CA MET A 1 6.24 -16.50 3.98
C MET A 1 5.27 -16.72 5.14
N ILE A 2 3.95 -16.86 4.90
CA ILE A 2 2.95 -17.02 5.97
C ILE A 2 3.28 -18.17 6.93
N LYS A 3 3.55 -19.39 6.44
CA LYS A 3 3.91 -20.54 7.28
C LYS A 3 5.14 -20.31 8.18
N ALA A 4 6.09 -19.47 7.74
CA ALA A 4 7.29 -19.19 8.50
C ALA A 4 7.06 -18.14 9.60
N LEU A 5 6.06 -17.27 9.42
CA LEU A 5 5.71 -16.18 10.32
C LEU A 5 4.56 -16.55 11.26
N SER A 6 3.76 -17.57 10.93
CA SER A 6 2.56 -17.97 11.67
C SER A 6 2.82 -18.56 13.06
N THR A 7 4.08 -18.88 13.41
CA THR A 7 4.42 -19.45 14.72
C THR A 7 4.51 -18.39 15.82
N GLY A 8 4.56 -17.10 15.48
CA GLY A 8 4.80 -16.03 16.46
C GLY A 8 6.23 -16.03 17.01
N GLU A 9 7.16 -16.79 16.43
CA GLU A 9 8.53 -16.90 16.95
C GLU A 9 9.51 -15.92 16.28
N ARG A 10 9.14 -15.41 15.11
CA ARG A 10 10.00 -14.56 14.27
C ARG A 10 9.49 -13.13 14.25
N GLU A 11 10.42 -12.21 14.20
CA GLU A 11 10.13 -10.80 13.92
C GLU A 11 9.98 -10.59 12.41
N ALA A 12 9.14 -9.62 12.06
CA ALA A 12 8.97 -9.14 10.71
C ALA A 12 9.10 -7.61 10.68
N CYS A 13 9.55 -7.11 9.53
CA CYS A 13 9.54 -5.70 9.19
C CYS A 13 8.61 -5.53 7.99
N VAL A 14 7.56 -4.74 8.16
CA VAL A 14 6.64 -4.36 7.10
C VAL A 14 7.03 -2.98 6.61
N THR A 15 7.43 -2.89 5.35
CA THR A 15 7.80 -1.63 4.70
C THR A 15 6.71 -1.22 3.72
N VAL A 16 6.24 0.03 3.85
CA VAL A 16 5.36 0.68 2.88
C VAL A 16 6.08 1.91 2.34
N SER A 17 6.14 2.06 1.02
CA SER A 17 6.80 3.18 0.35
C SER A 17 5.96 3.71 -0.79
N HIS A 18 5.81 5.03 -0.88
CA HIS A 18 5.22 5.74 -2.01
C HIS A 18 6.29 6.57 -2.69
N LEU A 19 6.40 6.45 -4.02
CA LEU A 19 7.26 7.28 -4.85
C LEU A 19 6.45 8.48 -5.33
N ASP A 20 6.85 9.67 -4.90
CA ASP A 20 6.10 10.92 -5.12
C ASP A 20 6.74 11.81 -6.20
N GLY A 21 7.98 11.51 -6.65
CA GLY A 21 8.57 12.22 -7.78
C GLY A 21 10.05 11.95 -8.03
N LEU A 22 10.53 12.33 -9.21
CA LEU A 22 11.94 12.33 -9.57
C LEU A 22 12.52 13.71 -9.27
N VAL A 23 13.67 13.78 -8.60
CA VAL A 23 14.38 15.04 -8.39
C VAL A 23 15.65 15.05 -9.21
N LEU A 24 15.68 15.90 -10.23
CA LEU A 24 16.81 16.01 -11.15
C LEU A 24 17.58 17.28 -10.80
N ALA A 25 18.76 17.09 -10.21
CA ALA A 25 19.68 18.16 -9.87
C ALA A 25 20.64 18.46 -11.04
N ARG A 26 21.42 19.53 -10.91
CA ARG A 26 22.49 19.86 -11.87
C ARG A 26 23.67 18.89 -11.81
N SER A 27 23.78 18.09 -10.74
CA SER A 27 24.77 17.03 -10.60
C SER A 27 24.10 15.67 -10.41
N GLY A 28 24.75 14.62 -10.92
CA GLY A 28 24.31 13.25 -10.67
C GLY A 28 24.34 12.87 -9.18
N PHE A 29 25.22 13.49 -8.40
CA PHE A 29 25.32 13.27 -6.96
C PHE A 29 24.12 13.80 -6.17
N ASN A 30 23.58 14.97 -6.56
CA ASN A 30 22.43 15.59 -5.90
C ASN A 30 21.07 15.15 -6.48
N THR A 31 21.07 14.30 -7.51
CA THR A 31 19.86 13.71 -8.10
C THR A 31 19.26 12.67 -7.15
N SER A 32 17.94 12.68 -6.98
CA SER A 32 17.24 11.87 -5.98
C SER A 32 15.77 11.63 -6.36
N VAL A 33 14.94 11.25 -5.38
CA VAL A 33 13.49 11.06 -5.52
C VAL A 33 12.75 11.68 -4.34
N ASN A 34 11.54 12.16 -4.56
CA ASN A 34 10.59 12.46 -3.50
C ASN A 34 9.82 11.19 -3.17
N TYR A 35 9.62 10.92 -1.88
CA TYR A 35 8.97 9.70 -1.40
C TYR A 35 8.51 9.85 0.05
N ARG A 36 7.59 8.97 0.44
CA ARG A 36 7.23 8.71 1.83
C ARG A 36 7.38 7.22 2.09
N SER A 37 7.92 6.87 3.25
CA SER A 37 8.06 5.47 3.64
C SER A 37 7.86 5.29 5.14
N ALA A 38 7.31 4.14 5.51
CA ALA A 38 7.22 3.67 6.87
C ALA A 38 7.76 2.25 6.93
N ILE A 39 8.57 1.98 7.95
CA ILE A 39 8.92 0.62 8.37
C ILE A 39 8.26 0.37 9.71
N CYS A 40 7.58 -0.76 9.85
CA CYS A 40 6.93 -1.18 11.08
C CYS A 40 7.47 -2.56 11.47
N MET A 41 8.09 -2.65 12.63
CA MET A 41 8.66 -3.87 13.17
C MET A 41 7.70 -4.47 14.19
N GLY A 42 7.64 -5.80 14.23
CA GLY A 42 6.75 -6.51 15.13
C GLY A 42 6.87 -8.02 14.98
N ARG A 43 6.04 -8.73 15.71
CA ARG A 43 5.98 -10.19 15.71
C ARG A 43 4.61 -10.63 15.22
N PRO A 44 4.48 -11.08 13.96
CA PRO A 44 3.20 -11.48 13.42
C PRO A 44 2.74 -12.80 14.03
N GLU A 45 1.43 -12.95 14.15
CA GLU A 45 0.76 -14.16 14.64
C GLU A 45 -0.43 -14.50 13.75
N LEU A 46 -0.71 -15.80 13.62
CA LEU A 46 -1.83 -16.28 12.81
C LEU A 46 -3.16 -16.03 13.53
N ILE A 47 -4.11 -15.44 12.82
CA ILE A 47 -5.50 -15.38 13.24
C ILE A 47 -6.11 -16.77 13.03
N THR A 48 -6.47 -17.45 14.12
CA THR A 48 -7.05 -18.81 14.10
C THR A 48 -8.56 -18.81 14.23
N ASP A 49 -9.14 -17.74 14.78
CA ASP A 49 -10.58 -17.57 14.87
C ASP A 49 -11.16 -17.19 13.49
N LYS A 50 -12.12 -18.00 13.03
CA LYS A 50 -12.78 -17.80 11.74
C LYS A 50 -13.57 -16.50 11.71
N ASP A 51 -14.24 -16.15 12.80
CA ASP A 51 -15.10 -14.95 12.84
C ASP A 51 -14.23 -13.68 12.77
N GLU A 52 -13.06 -13.73 13.41
CA GLU A 52 -12.07 -12.66 13.31
C GLU A 52 -11.48 -12.54 11.88
N VAL A 53 -11.19 -13.66 11.21
CA VAL A 53 -10.76 -13.63 9.80
C VAL A 53 -11.81 -12.97 8.92
N ILE A 54 -13.09 -13.32 9.08
CA ILE A 54 -14.20 -12.72 8.33
C ILE A 54 -14.27 -11.21 8.59
N ARG A 55 -14.20 -10.80 9.86
CA ARG A 55 -14.24 -9.38 10.26
C ARG A 55 -13.08 -8.59 9.65
N GLN A 56 -11.87 -9.15 9.63
CA GLN A 56 -10.71 -8.48 9.03
C GLN A 56 -10.81 -8.38 7.50
N PHE A 57 -11.40 -9.38 6.84
CA PHE A 57 -11.73 -9.27 5.41
C PHE A 57 -12.73 -8.16 5.14
N GLU A 58 -13.81 -8.08 5.92
CA GLU A 58 -14.79 -7.01 5.82
C GLU A 58 -14.13 -5.64 5.94
N LEU A 59 -13.29 -5.43 6.95
CA LEU A 59 -12.55 -4.17 7.13
C LEU A 59 -11.62 -3.87 5.94
N PHE A 60 -10.89 -4.88 5.45
CA PHE A 60 -10.00 -4.72 4.30
C PHE A 60 -10.77 -4.34 3.03
N PHE A 61 -11.86 -5.04 2.72
CA PHE A 61 -12.67 -4.73 1.54
C PHE A 61 -13.33 -3.37 1.66
N ASN A 62 -13.90 -3.02 2.82
CA ASN A 62 -14.52 -1.71 3.02
C ASN A 62 -13.49 -0.56 3.01
N ARG A 63 -12.21 -0.82 3.29
CA ARG A 63 -11.14 0.17 3.10
C ARG A 63 -10.85 0.46 1.62
N LEU A 64 -10.95 -0.56 0.76
CA LEU A 64 -10.66 -0.47 -0.67
C LEU A 64 -11.87 -0.08 -1.52
N ALA A 65 -13.03 -0.59 -1.16
CA ALA A 65 -14.26 -0.50 -1.94
C ALA A 65 -15.44 -0.46 -0.95
N PRO A 66 -15.72 0.70 -0.34
CA PRO A 66 -16.79 0.84 0.65
C PRO A 66 -18.12 0.27 0.17
N GLY A 67 -18.72 -0.62 0.97
CA GLY A 67 -19.99 -1.28 0.64
C GLY A 67 -19.87 -2.48 -0.29
N ARG A 68 -18.67 -2.80 -0.81
CA ARG A 68 -18.46 -3.99 -1.64
C ARG A 68 -18.77 -5.27 -0.87
N TRP A 69 -18.29 -5.37 0.36
CA TRP A 69 -18.41 -6.58 1.18
C TRP A 69 -19.87 -7.07 1.27
N ASP A 70 -20.81 -6.15 1.52
CA ASP A 70 -22.24 -6.46 1.67
C ASP A 70 -22.90 -6.97 0.38
N THR A 71 -22.28 -6.71 -0.79
CA THR A 71 -22.77 -7.20 -2.09
C THR A 71 -22.25 -8.59 -2.45
N LEU A 72 -21.24 -9.08 -1.73
CA LEU A 72 -20.63 -10.38 -1.98
C LEU A 72 -21.43 -11.49 -1.30
N ARG A 73 -21.32 -12.71 -1.84
CA ARG A 73 -21.80 -13.88 -1.10
C ARG A 73 -20.94 -14.07 0.16
N PRO A 74 -21.49 -14.67 1.22
CA PRO A 74 -20.68 -15.10 2.37
C PRO A 74 -19.51 -15.99 1.95
N MET A 75 -18.41 -15.91 2.69
CA MET A 75 -17.26 -16.80 2.52
C MET A 75 -17.67 -18.25 2.81
N ALA A 76 -17.24 -19.16 1.95
CA ALA A 76 -17.42 -20.59 2.15
C ALA A 76 -16.37 -21.13 3.13
N ASP A 77 -16.70 -22.21 3.83
CA ASP A 77 -15.77 -22.87 4.77
C ASP A 77 -14.43 -23.26 4.14
N GLN A 78 -14.43 -23.64 2.86
CA GLN A 78 -13.21 -23.98 2.15
C GLN A 78 -12.33 -22.75 1.90
N GLU A 79 -12.92 -21.58 1.67
CA GLU A 79 -12.20 -20.32 1.48
C GLU A 79 -11.55 -19.87 2.79
N LEU A 80 -12.28 -20.00 3.90
CA LEU A 80 -11.73 -19.74 5.24
C LEU A 80 -10.57 -20.67 5.56
N LYS A 81 -10.70 -21.98 5.30
CA LYS A 81 -9.61 -22.95 5.53
C LYS A 81 -8.39 -22.72 4.66
N ALA A 82 -8.59 -22.22 3.44
CA ALA A 82 -7.50 -21.94 2.50
C ALA A 82 -6.79 -20.61 2.78
N THR A 83 -7.34 -19.77 3.66
CA THR A 83 -6.80 -18.44 3.94
C THR A 83 -6.01 -18.42 5.24
N GLY A 84 -4.74 -18.01 5.16
CA GLY A 84 -3.94 -17.64 6.33
C GLY A 84 -3.89 -16.13 6.46
N MET A 85 -4.28 -15.60 7.62
CA MET A 85 -4.20 -14.17 7.91
C MET A 85 -3.33 -13.93 9.12
N LEU A 86 -2.37 -13.01 9.01
CA LEU A 86 -1.49 -12.63 10.10
C LEU A 86 -1.90 -11.26 10.63
N LYS A 87 -1.92 -11.10 11.95
CA LYS A 87 -1.93 -9.79 12.61
C LYS A 87 -0.57 -9.54 13.24
N MET A 88 -0.17 -8.29 13.33
CA MET A 88 1.11 -7.89 13.91
C MET A 88 0.92 -6.58 14.65
N ASP A 89 1.25 -6.57 15.94
CA ASP A 89 1.39 -5.34 16.68
C ASP A 89 2.67 -4.62 16.25
N ILE A 90 2.57 -3.32 16.02
CA ILE A 90 3.73 -2.48 15.72
C ILE A 90 4.43 -2.16 17.03
N VAL A 91 5.60 -2.75 17.26
CA VAL A 91 6.38 -2.56 18.49
C VAL A 91 7.44 -1.48 18.33
N ASP A 92 7.92 -1.28 17.11
CA ASP A 92 8.83 -0.20 16.73
C ASP A 92 8.55 0.22 15.29
N PHE A 93 8.85 1.47 14.96
CA PHE A 93 8.63 1.99 13.62
C PHE A 93 9.56 3.16 13.31
N ALA A 94 9.82 3.37 12.02
CA ALA A 94 10.45 4.59 11.54
C ALA A 94 9.75 5.07 10.28
N VAL A 95 9.65 6.39 10.14
CA VAL A 95 9.11 7.05 8.95
C VAL A 95 10.18 7.92 8.32
N LYS A 96 10.16 8.02 6.99
CA LYS A 96 11.04 8.92 6.25
C LYS A 96 10.29 9.54 5.09
N GLU A 97 10.41 10.84 4.99
CA GLU A 97 9.85 11.64 3.91
C GLU A 97 10.96 12.47 3.25
N ARG A 98 10.86 12.61 1.93
CA ARG A 98 11.58 13.61 1.17
C ARG A 98 10.62 14.26 0.18
N ALA A 99 10.56 15.58 0.21
CA ALA A 99 9.77 16.40 -0.71
C ALA A 99 10.58 17.60 -1.20
N GLY A 100 10.16 18.20 -2.31
CA GLY A 100 10.75 19.41 -2.86
C GLY A 100 11.79 19.20 -3.97
N GLY A 101 12.56 20.26 -4.26
CA GLY A 101 13.55 20.32 -5.34
C GLY A 101 14.93 19.74 -4.98
N PRO A 102 15.89 19.86 -5.90
CA PRO A 102 17.28 19.49 -5.64
C PRO A 102 17.96 20.45 -4.66
N SER A 103 18.98 19.96 -3.95
CA SER A 103 19.83 20.75 -3.05
C SER A 103 21.23 20.89 -3.65
N ASP A 104 21.38 21.73 -4.67
CA ASP A 104 22.57 21.83 -5.55
C ASP A 104 23.04 23.28 -5.75
N SER A 105 23.08 24.06 -4.66
CA SER A 105 23.43 25.49 -4.73
C SER A 105 24.85 25.77 -5.20
N VAL A 106 25.78 24.83 -5.01
CA VAL A 106 27.16 24.94 -5.49
C VAL A 106 27.24 24.83 -7.02
N GLU A 107 26.26 24.15 -7.63
CA GLU A 107 26.17 23.97 -9.07
C GLU A 107 25.24 24.97 -9.75
N ALA A 108 24.80 26.03 -9.06
CA ALA A 108 23.75 26.93 -9.54
C ALA A 108 24.01 27.57 -10.91
N ASP A 109 25.28 27.81 -11.25
CA ASP A 109 25.69 28.42 -12.53
C ASP A 109 25.76 27.42 -13.70
N HIS A 110 25.54 26.12 -13.45
CA HIS A 110 25.53 25.12 -14.52
C HIS A 110 24.24 25.23 -15.33
N ASP A 111 24.39 25.51 -16.64
CA ASP A 111 23.29 25.81 -17.56
C ASP A 111 22.56 24.54 -18.02
N ILE A 112 21.88 23.88 -17.09
CA ILE A 112 20.93 22.79 -17.34
C ILE A 112 19.68 22.97 -16.48
N TRP A 113 18.59 22.34 -16.92
CA TRP A 113 17.36 22.30 -16.12
C TRP A 113 17.57 21.52 -14.81
N ALA A 114 17.01 22.03 -13.72
CA ALA A 114 16.98 21.35 -12.43
C ALA A 114 15.64 21.60 -11.72
N GLY A 115 15.10 20.57 -11.09
CA GLY A 115 13.77 20.61 -10.50
C GLY A 115 13.30 19.22 -10.08
N HIS A 116 11.99 19.05 -9.92
CA HIS A 116 11.40 17.74 -9.69
C HIS A 116 10.17 17.51 -10.56
N ILE A 117 9.96 16.25 -10.94
CA ILE A 117 8.81 15.77 -11.71
C ILE A 117 7.95 14.94 -10.76
N PRO A 118 6.74 15.40 -10.41
CA PRO A 118 5.82 14.63 -9.56
C PRO A 118 5.47 13.28 -10.20
N ILE A 119 5.31 12.25 -9.37
CA ILE A 119 4.74 10.95 -9.74
C ILE A 119 3.46 10.77 -8.95
N THR A 120 2.35 10.54 -9.65
CA THR A 120 1.03 10.30 -9.05
C THR A 120 0.58 8.87 -9.32
N THR A 121 -0.18 8.32 -8.37
CA THR A 121 -0.89 7.04 -8.56
C THR A 121 -2.38 7.34 -8.62
N GLU A 122 -3.05 6.87 -9.66
CA GLU A 122 -4.46 7.14 -9.90
C GLU A 122 -5.22 5.83 -10.10
N ILE A 123 -6.48 5.81 -9.67
CA ILE A 123 -7.42 4.72 -9.99
C ILE A 123 -8.10 5.06 -11.30
N GLY A 124 -7.94 4.17 -12.28
CA GLY A 124 -8.59 4.31 -13.58
C GLY A 124 -10.09 3.97 -13.55
N THR A 125 -10.74 4.17 -14.68
CA THR A 125 -12.13 3.77 -14.91
C THR A 125 -12.29 2.25 -14.85
N GLU A 126 -13.45 1.80 -14.38
CA GLU A 126 -13.81 0.40 -14.31
C GLU A 126 -13.80 -0.26 -15.70
N VAL A 127 -13.37 -1.53 -15.73
CA VAL A 127 -13.40 -2.36 -16.92
C VAL A 127 -14.26 -3.57 -16.62
N THR A 128 -15.44 -3.64 -17.23
CA THR A 128 -16.43 -4.68 -16.95
C THR A 128 -16.01 -6.02 -17.57
N ALA A 129 -16.02 -7.09 -16.76
CA ALA A 129 -15.77 -8.45 -17.22
C ALA A 129 -16.83 -8.88 -18.26
N THR A 130 -16.41 -9.67 -19.26
CA THR A 130 -17.28 -10.08 -20.38
C THR A 130 -18.47 -10.95 -19.97
N ASP A 131 -18.36 -11.66 -18.84
CA ASP A 131 -19.40 -12.50 -18.26
C ASP A 131 -20.18 -11.79 -17.14
N SER A 132 -19.91 -10.50 -16.89
CA SER A 132 -20.64 -9.73 -15.90
C SER A 132 -22.09 -9.58 -16.33
N LYS A 133 -23.00 -10.02 -15.47
CA LYS A 133 -24.46 -9.85 -15.65
C LYS A 133 -24.93 -8.43 -15.35
N ARG A 134 -24.06 -7.57 -14.80
CA ARG A 134 -24.33 -6.15 -14.54
C ARG A 134 -23.33 -5.29 -15.31
N ALA A 135 -23.82 -4.24 -15.94
CA ALA A 135 -22.98 -3.32 -16.71
C ALA A 135 -22.14 -2.42 -15.81
N ASP A 136 -22.71 -1.95 -14.70
CA ASP A 136 -22.17 -0.84 -13.93
C ASP A 136 -21.66 -1.24 -12.54
N LEU A 137 -20.60 -0.56 -12.11
CA LEU A 137 -20.11 -0.59 -10.74
C LEU A 137 -21.17 0.04 -9.81
N ASN A 138 -21.52 -0.66 -8.74
CA ASN A 138 -22.64 -0.30 -7.86
C ASN A 138 -22.23 0.06 -6.43
N HIS A 139 -20.95 0.34 -6.21
CA HIS A 139 -20.37 0.72 -4.93
C HIS A 139 -19.18 1.65 -5.18
N GLU A 140 -18.80 2.40 -4.15
CA GLU A 140 -17.65 3.30 -4.24
C GLU A 140 -16.34 2.49 -4.23
N VAL A 141 -15.33 3.02 -4.91
CA VAL A 141 -13.94 2.57 -4.77
C VAL A 141 -13.19 3.68 -4.05
N MET A 142 -12.27 3.30 -3.18
CA MET A 142 -11.44 4.26 -2.45
C MET A 142 -10.85 5.29 -3.42
N HIS A 143 -10.88 6.56 -3.04
CA HIS A 143 -10.07 7.56 -3.73
C HIS A 143 -8.66 7.52 -3.14
N TYR A 144 -7.65 7.28 -3.97
CA TYR A 144 -6.27 7.57 -3.57
C TYR A 144 -6.09 9.09 -3.57
N SER A 145 -6.21 9.71 -2.40
CA SER A 145 -5.70 11.06 -2.16
C SER A 145 -4.61 10.95 -1.09
N PHE A 146 -3.36 11.19 -1.49
CA PHE A 146 -2.21 11.25 -0.59
C PHE A 146 -1.62 12.65 -0.55
#